data_AF-A0A0S8J4T7-F1
#
_entry.id   AF-A0A0S8J4T7-F1
#
_cell.length_a   1.000
_cell.length_b   1.000
_cell.length_c   1.000
_cell.angle_alpha   90.00
_cell.angle_beta   90.00
_cell.angle_gamma   90.00
#
_symmetry.space_group_name_H-M   'P 1'
#
loop_
_entity.id
_entity.type
_entity.pdbx_description
1 polymer ?
#
loop_
_entity_poly.entity_id
_entity_poly.type
_entity_poly.pdbx_seq_one_letter_code
_entity_poly.pdbx_strand_id
1 'polypeptide(L)'
;MRPARLLGLVLKRRARKVFQRFSEAARDLRTTQQRVLLRKIRRNQDSRFGREHDFRHIRSVEDFRSRLPLADYSSVEPYIEDVKRGNPRALFGPDERVLMFAVTSGAYSKPKYIPVTTAFLTEYRLGWHVYGHGVTVDHYSAYDYSLLRIVSPSNESYTEAGIPCGAISGLMTETLPWPIRRKYTPPLEAARVSHPRSKYYLVARIALAGRVSFVSTANPSSILSVVRAAEDHREMLIRDIHDGGVDKSWEIPDRVRRRLRWHLRPRKRRAGTLEEIVSRTGRLLPKDYWPELRLLAHWKGGSCGVYLSRLEEYFGDVPIRDVGLLASEGRMTIPFSDEGSSGVLDITSHFFEFIPE
;
A
#
# COMPACT_ATOMS: atom_id res chain seq x y z
N MET A 1 2.12 28.10 16.35
CA MET A 1 1.85 26.64 16.26
C MET A 1 2.66 26.06 15.09
N ARG A 2 3.46 24.99 15.27
CA ARG A 2 4.29 24.43 14.18
C ARG A 2 3.40 23.96 13.00
N PRO A 3 3.71 24.28 11.73
CA PRO A 3 2.87 23.95 10.57
C PRO A 3 2.52 22.46 10.43
N ALA A 4 3.40 21.57 10.91
CA ALA A 4 3.16 20.13 10.96
C ALA A 4 1.98 19.73 11.88
N ARG A 5 1.71 20.47 12.95
CA ARG A 5 0.57 20.23 13.85
C ARG A 5 -0.76 20.61 13.19
N LEU A 6 -0.79 21.67 12.38
CA LEU A 6 -2.00 22.10 11.66
C LEU A 6 -2.40 21.08 10.57
N LEU A 7 -1.44 20.59 9.80
CA LEU A 7 -1.66 19.52 8.82
C LEU A 7 -2.16 18.23 9.50
N GLY A 8 -1.57 17.87 10.65
CA GLY A 8 -2.03 16.73 11.45
C GLY A 8 -3.48 16.86 11.91
N LEU A 9 -3.91 18.05 12.32
CA LEU A 9 -5.29 18.33 12.72
C LEU A 9 -6.28 18.23 11.55
N VAL A 10 -5.93 18.75 10.37
CA VAL A 10 -6.77 18.66 9.17
C VAL A 10 -6.94 17.21 8.73
N LEU A 11 -5.85 16.43 8.70
CA LEU A 11 -5.89 15.01 8.35
C LEU A 11 -6.71 14.20 9.36
N LYS A 12 -6.54 14.47 10.66
CA LYS A 12 -7.34 13.84 11.72
C LYS A 12 -8.83 14.14 11.57
N ARG A 13 -9.19 15.41 11.29
CA ARG A 13 -10.60 15.80 11.03
C ARG A 13 -11.17 15.10 9.80
N ARG A 14 -10.40 15.01 8.71
CA ARG A 14 -10.85 14.32 7.48
C ARG A 14 -11.03 12.82 7.73
N ALA A 15 -10.06 12.16 8.35
CA ALA A 15 -10.14 10.75 8.68
C ALA A 15 -11.33 10.45 9.60
N ARG A 16 -11.58 11.29 10.61
CA ARG A 16 -12.76 11.20 11.49
C ARG A 16 -14.07 11.30 10.72
N LYS A 17 -14.20 12.28 9.80
CA LYS A 17 -15.41 12.41 8.96
C LYS A 17 -15.63 11.18 8.07
N VAL A 18 -14.57 10.63 7.49
CA VAL A 18 -14.67 9.41 6.66
C VAL A 18 -15.07 8.22 7.53
N PHE A 19 -14.48 8.06 8.71
CA PHE A 19 -14.84 7.03 9.67
C PHE A 19 -16.31 7.15 10.13
N GLN A 20 -16.78 8.36 10.47
CA GLN A 20 -18.18 8.57 10.85
C GLN A 20 -19.15 8.13 9.76
N ARG A 21 -18.89 8.49 8.51
CA ARG A 21 -19.70 8.03 7.37
C ARG A 21 -19.66 6.51 7.20
N PHE A 22 -18.50 5.89 7.42
CA PHE A 22 -18.36 4.44 7.39
C PHE A 22 -19.19 3.78 8.51
N SER A 23 -19.12 4.31 9.74
CA SER A 23 -19.90 3.82 10.88
C SER A 23 -21.40 4.01 10.68
N GLU A 24 -21.83 5.14 10.10
CA GLU A 24 -23.24 5.36 9.73
C GLU A 24 -23.70 4.37 8.67
N ALA A 25 -22.89 4.12 7.63
CA ALA A 25 -23.18 3.12 6.61
C ALA A 25 -23.25 1.70 7.18
N ALA A 26 -22.47 1.42 8.23
CA ALA A 26 -22.49 0.13 8.91
C ALA A 26 -23.78 -0.14 9.71
N ARG A 27 -24.61 0.87 9.99
CA ARG A 27 -25.88 0.70 10.71
C ARG A 27 -26.96 0.01 9.86
N ASP A 28 -26.91 0.18 8.55
CA ASP A 28 -27.79 -0.51 7.59
C ASP A 28 -26.97 -1.04 6.42
N LEU A 29 -26.43 -2.25 6.62
CA LEU A 29 -25.53 -2.90 5.68
C LEU A 29 -26.21 -3.25 4.36
N ARG A 30 -27.47 -3.71 4.39
CA ARG A 30 -28.18 -4.15 3.18
C ARG A 30 -28.43 -2.96 2.25
N THR A 31 -28.97 -1.88 2.79
CA THR A 31 -29.19 -0.65 2.02
C THR A 31 -27.87 -0.05 1.52
N THR A 32 -26.82 -0.07 2.35
CA THR A 32 -25.49 0.40 1.96
C THR A 32 -24.93 -0.41 0.78
N GLN A 33 -24.96 -1.74 0.87
CA GLN A 33 -24.45 -2.62 -0.18
C GLN A 33 -25.24 -2.49 -1.49
N GLN A 34 -26.57 -2.44 -1.42
CA GLN A 34 -27.40 -2.19 -2.60
C GLN A 34 -27.07 -0.83 -3.24
N ARG A 35 -26.88 0.23 -2.44
CA ARG A 35 -26.49 1.55 -2.95
C ARG A 35 -25.12 1.52 -3.64
N VAL A 36 -24.14 0.82 -3.05
CA VAL A 36 -22.80 0.67 -3.62
C VAL A 36 -22.85 -0.07 -4.95
N LEU A 37 -23.58 -1.18 -5.01
CA LEU A 37 -23.81 -1.96 -6.23
C LEU A 37 -24.42 -1.08 -7.33
N LEU A 38 -25.59 -0.49 -7.09
CA LEU A 38 -26.32 0.29 -8.09
C LEU A 38 -25.54 1.52 -8.55
N ARG A 39 -24.73 2.14 -7.66
CA ARG A 39 -23.82 3.23 -8.04
C ARG A 39 -22.79 2.76 -9.07
N LYS A 40 -22.17 1.60 -8.87
CA LYS A 40 -21.15 1.04 -9.77
C LYS A 40 -21.75 0.59 -11.10
N ILE A 41 -22.94 0.00 -11.07
CA ILE A 41 -23.69 -0.38 -12.27
C ILE A 41 -24.04 0.85 -13.11
N ARG A 42 -24.67 1.88 -12.51
CA ARG A 42 -25.02 3.12 -13.23
C ARG A 42 -23.80 3.82 -13.83
N ARG A 43 -22.68 3.86 -13.11
CA ARG A 43 -21.42 4.46 -13.58
C ARG A 43 -20.90 3.80 -14.87
N ASN A 44 -21.16 2.50 -15.05
CA ASN A 44 -20.61 1.73 -16.16
C ASN A 44 -21.69 1.23 -17.14
N GLN A 45 -22.95 1.63 -16.99
CA GLN A 45 -24.07 1.12 -17.80
C GLN A 45 -23.92 1.41 -19.30
N ASP A 46 -23.19 2.46 -19.65
CA ASP A 46 -22.95 2.88 -21.03
C ASP A 46 -21.60 2.37 -21.58
N SER A 47 -20.93 1.45 -20.89
CA SER A 47 -19.82 0.68 -21.49
C SER A 47 -20.36 -0.42 -22.41
N ARG A 48 -19.49 -1.04 -23.22
CA ARG A 48 -19.86 -2.21 -24.02
C ARG A 48 -20.32 -3.35 -23.11
N PHE A 49 -19.55 -3.68 -22.07
CA PHE A 49 -19.94 -4.66 -21.06
C PHE A 49 -21.31 -4.33 -20.43
N GLY A 50 -21.52 -3.07 -20.04
CA GLY A 50 -22.79 -2.64 -19.45
C GLY A 50 -23.99 -2.79 -20.38
N ARG A 51 -23.81 -2.56 -21.69
CA ARG A 51 -24.88 -2.78 -22.70
C ARG A 51 -25.15 -4.26 -22.94
N GLU A 52 -24.11 -5.07 -23.09
CA GLU A 52 -24.23 -6.51 -23.37
C GLU A 52 -24.87 -7.27 -22.18
N HIS A 53 -24.68 -6.78 -20.95
CA HIS A 53 -25.28 -7.33 -19.73
C HIS A 53 -26.50 -6.54 -19.20
N ASP A 54 -27.08 -5.66 -20.03
CA ASP A 54 -28.32 -4.93 -19.73
C ASP A 54 -28.32 -4.15 -18.40
N PHE A 55 -27.22 -3.46 -18.09
CA PHE A 55 -27.05 -2.72 -16.83
C PHE A 55 -28.11 -1.63 -16.62
N ARG A 56 -28.71 -1.13 -17.69
CA ARG A 56 -29.75 -0.08 -17.62
C ARG A 56 -31.00 -0.52 -16.87
N HIS A 57 -31.33 -1.82 -16.89
CA HIS A 57 -32.51 -2.36 -16.20
C HIS A 57 -32.21 -2.97 -14.84
N ILE A 58 -30.95 -2.97 -14.38
CA ILE A 58 -30.62 -3.41 -13.02
C ILE A 58 -31.08 -2.35 -12.01
N ARG A 59 -32.07 -2.69 -11.19
CA ARG A 59 -32.63 -1.83 -10.14
C ARG A 59 -32.48 -2.41 -8.74
N SER A 60 -32.19 -3.70 -8.64
CA SER A 60 -32.07 -4.46 -7.40
C SER A 60 -30.85 -5.39 -7.42
N VAL A 61 -30.58 -6.05 -6.28
CA VAL A 61 -29.54 -7.09 -6.20
C VAL A 61 -29.99 -8.33 -6.99
N GLU A 62 -31.29 -8.61 -6.99
CA GLU A 62 -31.93 -9.70 -7.70
C GLU A 62 -31.77 -9.53 -9.21
N ASP A 63 -32.02 -8.33 -9.75
CA ASP A 63 -31.81 -8.01 -11.17
C ASP A 63 -30.35 -8.17 -11.59
N PHE A 64 -29.42 -7.84 -10.69
CA PHE A 64 -27.99 -7.97 -10.92
C PHE A 64 -27.61 -9.44 -11.03
N ARG A 65 -28.03 -10.26 -10.06
CA ARG A 65 -27.77 -11.71 -10.02
C ARG A 65 -28.37 -12.44 -11.21
N SER A 66 -29.54 -12.01 -11.70
CA SER A 66 -30.18 -12.65 -12.85
C SER A 66 -29.48 -12.36 -14.19
N ARG A 67 -28.68 -11.28 -14.27
CA ARG A 67 -28.00 -10.83 -15.51
C ARG A 67 -26.50 -11.13 -15.53
N LEU A 68 -25.89 -11.18 -14.35
CA LEU A 68 -24.48 -11.46 -14.18
C LEU A 68 -24.31 -12.74 -13.34
N PRO A 69 -24.18 -13.91 -14.00
CA PRO A 69 -23.84 -15.13 -13.28
C PRO A 69 -22.43 -15.02 -12.68
N LEU A 70 -22.12 -15.93 -11.76
CA LEU A 70 -20.77 -16.07 -11.23
C LEU A 70 -19.76 -16.23 -12.37
N ALA A 71 -18.72 -15.42 -12.33
CA ALA A 71 -17.74 -15.29 -13.40
C ALA A 71 -16.33 -15.26 -12.83
N ASP A 72 -15.37 -15.67 -13.64
CA ASP A 72 -13.95 -15.56 -13.33
C ASP A 72 -13.27 -14.50 -14.21
N TYR A 73 -11.94 -14.43 -14.13
CA TYR A 73 -11.18 -13.46 -14.93
C TYR A 73 -11.35 -13.67 -16.44
N SER A 74 -11.51 -14.92 -16.90
CA SER A 74 -11.64 -15.23 -18.33
C SER A 74 -12.92 -14.62 -18.93
N SER A 75 -13.98 -14.48 -18.14
CA SER A 75 -15.24 -13.88 -18.58
C SER A 75 -15.12 -12.38 -18.89
N VAL A 76 -14.18 -11.68 -18.24
CA VAL A 76 -13.95 -10.23 -18.45
C VAL A 76 -12.68 -9.93 -19.25
N GLU A 77 -11.82 -10.93 -19.47
CA GLU A 77 -10.53 -10.80 -20.15
C GLU A 77 -10.64 -10.16 -21.55
N PRO A 78 -11.60 -10.52 -22.43
CA PRO A 78 -11.73 -9.88 -23.74
C PRO A 78 -11.92 -8.36 -23.66
N TYR A 79 -12.71 -7.88 -22.71
CA TYR A 79 -12.91 -6.45 -22.49
C TYR A 79 -11.65 -5.80 -21.95
N ILE A 80 -10.93 -6.46 -21.04
CA ILE A 80 -9.65 -5.98 -20.51
C ILE A 80 -8.61 -5.83 -21.63
N GLU A 81 -8.55 -6.78 -22.56
CA GLU A 81 -7.66 -6.70 -23.73
C GLU A 81 -7.99 -5.49 -24.63
N ASP A 82 -9.28 -5.22 -24.86
CA ASP A 82 -9.70 -4.00 -25.58
C ASP A 82 -9.27 -2.73 -24.83
N VAL A 83 -9.41 -2.70 -23.49
CA VAL A 83 -8.93 -1.57 -22.68
C VAL A 83 -7.40 -1.41 -22.81
N LYS A 84 -6.63 -2.50 -22.79
CA LYS A 84 -5.16 -2.47 -22.95
C LYS A 84 -4.73 -1.90 -24.30
N ARG A 85 -5.52 -2.14 -25.35
CA ARG A 85 -5.36 -1.59 -26.71
C ARG A 85 -5.88 -0.15 -26.86
N GLY A 86 -6.31 0.48 -25.77
CA GLY A 86 -6.72 1.89 -25.77
C GLY A 86 -8.21 2.12 -25.94
N ASN A 87 -9.05 1.09 -25.81
CA ASN A 87 -10.51 1.21 -25.82
C ASN A 87 -11.11 1.07 -24.41
N PRO A 88 -11.06 2.11 -23.55
CA PRO A 88 -11.62 2.03 -22.20
C PRO A 88 -13.13 1.80 -22.18
N ARG A 89 -13.85 2.12 -23.27
CA ARG A 89 -15.31 1.94 -23.39
C ARG A 89 -15.74 0.48 -23.45
N ALA A 90 -14.80 -0.44 -23.63
CA ALA A 90 -15.09 -1.88 -23.54
C ALA A 90 -15.65 -2.24 -22.16
N LEU A 91 -15.03 -1.75 -21.09
CA LEU A 91 -15.41 -2.09 -19.71
C LEU A 91 -16.02 -0.92 -18.94
N PHE A 92 -15.61 0.31 -19.23
CA PHE A 92 -15.90 1.48 -18.40
C PHE A 92 -16.79 2.53 -19.08
N GLY A 93 -17.65 3.16 -18.27
CA GLY A 93 -18.53 4.24 -18.73
C GLY A 93 -17.79 5.52 -19.12
N PRO A 94 -18.46 6.49 -19.77
CA PRO A 94 -17.88 7.71 -20.36
C PRO A 94 -16.93 8.48 -19.43
N ASP A 95 -17.26 8.60 -18.15
CA ASP A 95 -16.52 9.45 -17.21
C ASP A 95 -15.34 8.74 -16.52
N GLU A 96 -15.18 7.44 -16.75
CA GLU A 96 -14.10 6.67 -16.14
C GLU A 96 -12.80 6.77 -16.95
N ARG A 97 -11.73 7.11 -16.24
CA ARG A 97 -10.37 7.11 -16.77
C ARG A 97 -9.55 5.99 -16.15
N VAL A 98 -8.96 5.15 -16.99
CA VAL A 98 -7.97 4.14 -16.61
C VAL A 98 -6.64 4.84 -16.35
N LEU A 99 -6.07 4.63 -15.16
CA LEU A 99 -4.83 5.24 -14.71
C LEU A 99 -3.63 4.31 -14.91
N MET A 100 -3.83 3.02 -14.66
CA MET A 100 -2.85 1.96 -14.83
C MET A 100 -3.54 0.59 -14.84
N PHE A 101 -2.77 -0.46 -15.11
CA PHE A 101 -3.12 -1.83 -14.75
C PHE A 101 -2.25 -2.33 -13.60
N ALA A 102 -2.90 -2.89 -12.58
CA ALA A 102 -2.22 -3.70 -11.59
C ALA A 102 -1.96 -5.09 -12.17
N VAL A 103 -0.70 -5.50 -12.22
CA VAL A 103 -0.31 -6.78 -12.81
C VAL A 103 -0.12 -7.80 -11.70
N THR A 104 -0.82 -8.94 -11.79
CA THR A 104 -0.64 -10.06 -10.87
C THR A 104 -0.16 -11.29 -11.63
N SER A 105 0.91 -11.90 -11.16
CA SER A 105 1.35 -13.22 -11.63
C SER A 105 0.33 -14.27 -11.16
N GLY A 106 -0.57 -14.69 -12.04
CA GLY A 106 -1.42 -15.85 -11.77
C GLY A 106 -0.57 -17.12 -11.68
N ALA A 107 -1.05 -18.12 -10.94
CA ALA A 107 -0.35 -19.40 -10.73
C ALA A 107 -0.07 -20.18 -12.03
N TYR A 108 -0.74 -19.84 -13.16
CA TYR A 108 -0.65 -20.57 -14.42
C TYR A 108 -0.53 -19.60 -15.61
N SER A 109 0.72 -19.36 -16.03
CA SER A 109 1.23 -18.90 -17.34
C SER A 109 0.80 -17.58 -18.02
N LYS A 110 -0.27 -16.87 -17.63
CA LYS A 110 -0.54 -15.50 -18.12
C LYS A 110 -0.75 -14.48 -17.00
N PRO A 111 -0.05 -13.32 -17.01
CA PRO A 111 -0.32 -12.25 -16.05
C PRO A 111 -1.74 -11.71 -16.21
N LYS A 112 -2.44 -11.52 -15.09
CA LYS A 112 -3.74 -10.82 -15.08
C LYS A 112 -3.50 -9.32 -14.98
N TYR A 113 -4.29 -8.55 -15.72
CA TYR A 113 -4.23 -7.10 -15.77
C TYR A 113 -5.50 -6.53 -15.15
N ILE A 114 -5.41 -6.08 -13.90
CA ILE A 114 -6.55 -5.51 -13.19
C ILE A 114 -6.58 -4.00 -13.42
N PRO A 115 -7.58 -3.45 -14.14
CA PRO A 115 -7.64 -2.03 -14.45
C PRO A 115 -7.87 -1.19 -13.20
N VAL A 116 -7.08 -0.14 -13.03
CA VAL A 116 -7.19 0.82 -11.93
C VAL A 116 -7.73 2.13 -12.48
N THR A 117 -9.00 2.43 -12.21
CA THR A 117 -9.62 3.68 -12.65
C THR A 117 -9.50 4.79 -11.61
N THR A 118 -9.83 6.02 -12.00
CA THR A 118 -9.89 7.17 -11.08
C THR A 118 -10.90 6.96 -9.95
N ALA A 119 -12.08 6.41 -10.25
CA ALA A 119 -13.06 6.13 -9.20
C ALA A 119 -12.63 4.99 -8.28
N PHE A 120 -12.05 3.91 -8.84
CA PHE A 120 -11.48 2.83 -8.03
C PHE A 120 -10.42 3.36 -7.06
N LEU A 121 -9.46 4.15 -7.55
CA LEU A 121 -8.38 4.70 -6.70
C LEU A 121 -8.94 5.61 -5.60
N THR A 122 -10.02 6.33 -5.88
CA THR A 122 -10.70 7.17 -4.89
C THR A 122 -11.38 6.34 -3.81
N GLU A 123 -12.11 5.29 -4.19
CA GLU A 123 -12.77 4.36 -3.27
C GLU A 123 -11.73 3.61 -2.43
N TYR A 124 -10.67 3.08 -3.05
CA TYR A 124 -9.55 2.42 -2.38
C TYR A 124 -8.87 3.31 -1.32
N ARG A 125 -8.71 4.62 -1.58
CA ARG A 125 -8.20 5.59 -0.60
C ARG A 125 -9.14 5.80 0.59
N LEU A 126 -10.45 5.71 0.41
CA LEU A 126 -11.40 5.89 1.51
C LEU A 126 -11.22 4.77 2.55
N GLY A 127 -11.08 3.51 2.12
CA GLY A 127 -10.76 2.40 3.02
C GLY A 127 -9.47 2.64 3.81
N TRP A 128 -8.41 3.19 3.18
CA TRP A 128 -7.19 3.59 3.87
C TRP A 128 -7.38 4.75 4.86
N HIS A 129 -8.30 5.68 4.62
CA HIS A 129 -8.63 6.72 5.59
C HIS A 129 -9.38 6.16 6.80
N VAL A 130 -10.28 5.20 6.61
CA VAL A 130 -10.98 4.51 7.71
C VAL A 130 -9.97 3.73 8.57
N TYR A 131 -9.08 2.96 7.93
CA TYR A 131 -7.98 2.27 8.62
C TYR A 131 -7.06 3.24 9.37
N GLY A 132 -6.61 4.29 8.70
CA GLY A 132 -5.75 5.31 9.28
C GLY A 132 -6.41 6.05 10.44
N HIS A 133 -7.74 6.16 10.47
CA HIS A 133 -8.46 6.69 11.63
C HIS A 133 -8.28 5.78 12.85
N GLY A 134 -8.49 4.47 12.72
CA GLY A 134 -8.26 3.51 13.82
C GLY A 134 -6.84 3.59 14.36
N VAL A 135 -5.84 3.56 13.47
CA VAL A 135 -4.43 3.75 13.84
C VAL A 135 -4.18 5.10 14.53
N THR A 136 -4.84 6.18 14.10
CA THR A 136 -4.69 7.50 14.73
C THR A 136 -5.31 7.56 16.13
N VAL A 137 -6.36 6.78 16.39
CA VAL A 137 -7.01 6.68 17.71
C VAL A 137 -6.12 5.89 18.66
N ASP A 138 -5.63 4.73 18.23
CA ASP A 138 -4.91 3.79 19.10
C ASP A 138 -3.42 4.16 19.23
N HIS A 139 -2.81 4.65 18.14
CA HIS A 139 -1.35 4.80 17.99
C HIS A 139 -0.97 6.18 17.43
N TYR A 140 -1.49 7.27 18.00
CA TYR A 140 -1.26 8.63 17.47
C TYR A 140 0.24 8.98 17.27
N SER A 141 1.10 8.54 18.19
CA SER A 141 2.56 8.75 18.15
C SER A 141 3.27 8.00 17.03
N ALA A 142 2.62 7.03 16.36
CA ALA A 142 3.16 6.39 15.16
C ALA A 142 3.42 7.41 14.03
N TYR A 143 2.78 8.59 14.06
CA TYR A 143 2.96 9.63 13.06
C TYR A 143 3.97 10.73 13.44
N ASP A 144 4.70 10.60 14.57
CA ASP A 144 5.64 11.62 15.06
C ASP A 144 6.91 11.73 14.20
N TYR A 145 7.39 10.61 13.66
CA TYR A 145 8.57 10.52 12.81
C TYR A 145 8.22 9.96 11.42
N SER A 146 9.21 9.40 10.73
CA SER A 146 9.03 8.89 9.37
C SER A 146 8.24 7.57 9.37
N LEU A 147 7.46 7.38 8.31
CA LEU A 147 6.74 6.15 8.00
C LEU A 147 7.57 5.33 7.01
N LEU A 148 8.13 4.22 7.46
CA LEU A 148 8.86 3.32 6.57
C LEU A 148 7.86 2.53 5.73
N ARG A 149 7.94 2.68 4.41
CA ARG A 149 7.12 1.93 3.46
C ARG A 149 7.97 1.44 2.30
N ILE A 150 7.77 0.19 1.92
CA ILE A 150 8.41 -0.41 0.74
C ILE A 150 7.33 -0.55 -0.33
N VAL A 151 7.56 0.09 -1.48
CA VAL A 151 6.64 0.06 -2.63
C VAL A 151 7.38 -0.35 -3.89
N SER A 152 6.62 -0.69 -4.91
CA SER A 152 7.11 -0.87 -6.27
C SER A 152 6.49 0.21 -7.18
N PRO A 153 7.11 0.51 -8.34
CA PRO A 153 6.61 1.54 -9.25
C PRO A 153 5.19 1.24 -9.77
N SER A 154 4.43 2.28 -10.08
CA SER A 154 3.15 2.16 -10.80
C SER A 154 3.34 1.88 -12.30
N ASN A 155 4.56 2.04 -12.79
CA ASN A 155 4.92 2.06 -14.20
C ASN A 155 6.16 1.22 -14.51
N GLU A 156 6.11 -0.06 -14.15
CA GLU A 156 7.17 -1.05 -14.42
C GLU A 156 7.20 -1.44 -15.91
N SER A 157 6.03 -1.51 -16.54
CA SER A 157 5.87 -1.71 -17.97
C SER A 157 4.70 -0.87 -18.50
N TYR A 158 4.41 -0.98 -19.79
CA TYR A 158 3.32 -0.26 -20.45
C TYR A 158 2.59 -1.19 -21.42
N THR A 159 1.29 -0.98 -21.61
CA THR A 159 0.54 -1.64 -22.70
C THR A 159 0.92 -1.05 -24.06
N GLU A 160 0.47 -1.69 -25.15
CA GLU A 160 0.63 -1.18 -26.52
C GLU A 160 0.07 0.24 -26.69
N ALA A 161 -1.02 0.56 -26.00
CA ALA A 161 -1.61 1.90 -25.97
C ALA A 161 -0.91 2.88 -25.02
N GLY A 162 0.24 2.51 -24.44
CA GLY A 162 1.01 3.35 -23.52
C GLY A 162 0.41 3.48 -22.11
N ILE A 163 -0.51 2.61 -21.70
CA ILE A 163 -1.10 2.63 -20.35
C ILE A 163 -0.10 2.02 -19.36
N PRO A 164 0.22 2.66 -18.23
CA PRO A 164 1.16 2.12 -17.24
C PRO A 164 0.69 0.79 -16.63
N CYS A 165 1.65 -0.10 -16.37
CA CYS A 165 1.45 -1.38 -15.69
C CYS A 165 2.41 -1.49 -14.50
N GLY A 166 1.91 -1.84 -13.32
CA GLY A 166 2.76 -1.93 -12.11
C GLY A 166 1.98 -2.11 -10.82
N ALA A 167 2.49 -1.57 -9.71
CA ALA A 167 1.87 -1.71 -8.39
C ALA A 167 0.97 -0.53 -7.99
N ILE A 168 -0.24 -0.83 -7.50
CA ILE A 168 -1.18 0.16 -6.95
C ILE A 168 -0.54 0.95 -5.81
N SER A 169 0.33 0.32 -5.00
CA SER A 169 1.04 0.97 -3.90
C SER A 169 1.96 2.11 -4.36
N GLY A 170 2.55 1.99 -5.55
CA GLY A 170 3.32 3.05 -6.22
C GLY A 170 2.42 4.22 -6.58
N LEU A 171 1.31 3.97 -7.29
CA LEU A 171 0.36 5.01 -7.72
C LEU A 171 -0.26 5.75 -6.52
N MET A 172 -0.61 5.00 -5.48
CA MET A 172 -1.10 5.55 -4.22
C MET A 172 -0.10 6.53 -3.61
N THR A 173 1.19 6.23 -3.68
CA THR A 173 2.25 7.08 -3.11
C THR A 173 2.55 8.30 -3.99
N GLU A 174 2.55 8.13 -5.31
CA GLU A 174 2.75 9.21 -6.30
C GLU A 174 1.74 10.33 -6.13
N THR A 175 0.50 9.94 -5.87
CA THR A 175 -0.66 10.82 -5.80
C THR A 175 -0.91 11.43 -4.43
N LEU A 176 -0.08 11.12 -3.42
CA LEU A 176 -0.16 11.76 -2.11
C LEU A 176 0.22 13.25 -2.20
N PRO A 177 -0.48 14.14 -1.47
CA PRO A 177 -0.03 15.50 -1.27
C PRO A 177 1.41 15.56 -0.76
N TRP A 178 2.23 16.45 -1.32
CA TRP A 178 3.66 16.55 -1.01
C TRP A 178 4.01 16.60 0.49
N PRO A 179 3.28 17.34 1.35
CA PRO A 179 3.59 17.36 2.79
C PRO A 179 3.44 15.98 3.46
N ILE A 180 2.48 15.18 3.00
CA ILE A 180 2.23 13.82 3.49
C ILE A 180 3.27 12.87 2.91
N ARG A 181 3.53 12.98 1.60
CA ARG A 181 4.52 12.17 0.90
C ARG A 181 5.91 12.29 1.51
N ARG A 182 6.29 13.46 2.04
CA ARG A 182 7.57 13.70 2.73
C ARG A 182 7.73 12.98 4.06
N LYS A 183 6.65 12.47 4.67
CA LYS A 183 6.77 11.63 5.87
C LYS A 183 7.19 10.19 5.56
N TYR A 184 7.04 9.75 4.31
CA TYR A 184 7.42 8.39 3.93
C TYR A 184 8.92 8.28 3.67
N THR A 185 9.50 7.17 4.12
CA THR A 185 10.89 6.79 3.86
C THR A 185 10.95 5.34 3.37
N PRO A 186 11.82 5.02 2.39
CA PRO A 186 12.54 5.96 1.53
C PRO A 186 11.59 6.75 0.61
N PRO A 187 12.07 7.81 -0.05
CA PRO A 187 11.29 8.48 -1.11
C PRO A 187 11.03 7.51 -2.28
N LEU A 188 9.99 7.82 -3.05
CA LEU A 188 9.49 6.94 -4.13
C LEU A 188 10.55 6.55 -5.16
N GLU A 189 11.56 7.39 -5.40
CA GLU A 189 12.65 7.09 -6.32
C GLU A 189 13.40 5.80 -5.97
N ALA A 190 13.45 5.41 -4.69
CA ALA A 190 14.05 4.15 -4.27
C ALA A 190 13.29 2.91 -4.79
N ALA A 191 11.99 3.05 -5.11
CA ALA A 191 11.21 1.97 -5.71
C ALA A 191 11.69 1.60 -7.12
N ARG A 192 12.48 2.45 -7.78
CA ARG A 192 13.02 2.22 -9.13
C ARG A 192 14.29 1.35 -9.15
N VAL A 193 14.67 0.78 -8.01
CA VAL A 193 15.75 -0.22 -7.91
C VAL A 193 15.14 -1.61 -8.03
N SER A 194 15.44 -2.31 -9.12
CA SER A 194 14.87 -3.63 -9.41
C SER A 194 15.60 -4.77 -8.69
N HIS A 195 16.93 -4.68 -8.55
CA HIS A 195 17.73 -5.74 -7.91
C HIS A 195 17.38 -5.84 -6.41
N PRO A 196 16.83 -6.97 -5.92
CA PRO A 196 16.28 -7.05 -4.56
C PRO A 196 17.28 -6.73 -3.44
N ARG A 197 18.53 -7.23 -3.51
CA ARG A 197 19.53 -6.99 -2.45
C ARG A 197 19.88 -5.49 -2.35
N SER A 198 20.12 -4.86 -3.49
CA SER A 198 20.38 -3.41 -3.63
C SER A 198 19.19 -2.58 -3.18
N LYS A 199 17.96 -3.01 -3.47
CA LYS A 199 16.74 -2.35 -3.00
C LYS A 199 16.67 -2.34 -1.48
N TYR A 200 16.82 -3.50 -0.83
CA TYR A 200 16.73 -3.60 0.62
C TYR A 200 17.90 -2.93 1.34
N TYR A 201 19.12 -3.00 0.79
CA TYR A 201 20.25 -2.22 1.29
C TYR A 201 19.99 -0.72 1.21
N LEU A 202 19.52 -0.22 0.05
CA LEU A 202 19.21 1.20 -0.12
C LEU A 202 18.09 1.66 0.83
N VAL A 203 17.06 0.84 1.02
CA VAL A 203 15.99 1.10 1.98
C VAL A 203 16.56 1.19 3.40
N ALA A 204 17.38 0.22 3.81
CA ALA A 204 18.04 0.22 5.12
C ALA A 204 18.90 1.49 5.29
N ARG A 205 19.76 1.79 4.31
CA ARG A 205 20.63 2.96 4.32
C ARG A 205 19.86 4.27 4.50
N ILE A 206 18.73 4.45 3.83
CA ILE A 206 17.94 5.68 3.95
C ILE A 206 17.16 5.70 5.27
N ALA A 207 16.59 4.56 5.69
CA ALA A 207 15.76 4.49 6.89
C ALA A 207 16.58 4.61 8.19
N LEU A 208 17.73 3.93 8.28
CA LEU A 208 18.61 3.96 9.46
C LEU A 208 19.25 5.34 9.69
N ALA A 209 19.40 6.14 8.63
CA ALA A 209 19.89 7.52 8.72
C ALA A 209 18.89 8.49 9.39
N GLY A 210 17.62 8.07 9.55
CA GLY A 210 16.56 8.85 10.15
C GLY A 210 15.92 8.15 11.35
N ARG A 211 14.87 8.79 11.88
CA ARG A 211 13.99 8.25 12.92
C ARG A 211 12.73 7.70 12.25
N VAL A 212 12.31 6.50 12.64
CA VAL A 212 11.12 5.82 12.12
C VAL A 212 10.20 5.53 13.30
N SER A 213 8.95 5.93 13.20
CA SER A 213 7.92 5.67 14.24
C SER A 213 6.84 4.69 13.79
N PHE A 214 6.80 4.38 12.49
CA PHE A 214 5.81 3.49 11.93
C PHE A 214 6.39 2.76 10.72
N VAL A 215 6.35 1.44 10.74
CA VAL A 215 6.65 0.60 9.59
C VAL A 215 5.35 0.09 9.01
N SER A 216 5.15 0.24 7.70
CA SER A 216 4.02 -0.36 6.98
C SER A 216 4.52 -1.06 5.72
N THR A 217 4.48 -2.39 5.74
CA THR A 217 4.75 -3.24 4.57
C THR A 217 3.69 -4.32 4.53
N ALA A 218 3.00 -4.52 3.41
CA ALA A 218 1.90 -5.50 3.37
C ALA A 218 2.38 -6.89 3.83
N ASN A 219 3.45 -7.41 3.23
CA ASN A 219 4.07 -8.65 3.66
C ASN A 219 5.20 -8.39 4.70
N PRO A 220 5.22 -9.07 5.86
CA PRO A 220 6.32 -8.99 6.82
C PRO A 220 7.71 -9.29 6.25
N SER A 221 7.80 -10.18 5.26
CA SER A 221 9.09 -10.57 4.65
C SER A 221 9.87 -9.37 4.11
N SER A 222 9.19 -8.34 3.60
CA SER A 222 9.85 -7.15 3.04
C SER A 222 10.60 -6.36 4.11
N ILE A 223 10.02 -6.16 5.29
CA ILE A 223 10.73 -5.47 6.37
C ILE A 223 11.83 -6.39 6.95
N LEU A 224 11.58 -7.69 7.05
CA LEU A 224 12.61 -8.65 7.48
C LEU A 224 13.82 -8.65 6.54
N SER A 225 13.64 -8.44 5.24
CA SER A 225 14.75 -8.27 4.29
C SER A 225 15.56 -6.99 4.55
N VAL A 226 14.92 -5.90 5.01
CA VAL A 226 15.63 -4.68 5.44
C VAL A 226 16.43 -4.95 6.70
N VAL A 227 15.86 -5.68 7.67
CA VAL A 227 16.58 -6.07 8.90
C VAL A 227 17.79 -6.95 8.58
N ARG A 228 17.64 -7.94 7.69
CA ARG A 228 18.78 -8.75 7.22
C ARG A 228 19.84 -7.91 6.55
N ALA A 229 19.46 -7.00 5.64
CA ALA A 229 20.41 -6.09 5.02
C ALA A 229 21.16 -5.22 6.05
N ALA A 230 20.50 -4.82 7.14
CA ALA A 230 21.12 -4.09 8.25
C ALA A 230 22.14 -4.95 9.03
N GLU A 231 21.77 -6.19 9.36
CA GLU A 231 22.62 -7.12 10.11
C GLU A 231 23.84 -7.60 9.29
N ASP A 232 23.61 -7.96 8.03
CA ASP A 232 24.61 -8.56 7.13
C ASP A 232 25.65 -7.53 6.63
N HIS A 233 25.30 -6.24 6.64
CA HIS A 233 26.12 -5.17 6.08
C HIS A 233 26.29 -3.98 7.04
N ARG A 234 26.26 -4.23 8.36
CA ARG A 234 26.25 -3.20 9.41
C ARG A 234 27.42 -2.20 9.28
N GLU A 235 28.65 -2.68 9.06
CA GLU A 235 29.85 -1.83 8.97
C GLU A 235 29.77 -0.92 7.75
N MET A 236 29.40 -1.50 6.59
CA MET A 236 29.25 -0.75 5.35
C MET A 236 28.11 0.28 5.44
N LEU A 237 26.98 -0.08 6.06
CA LEU A 237 25.86 0.83 6.28
C LEU A 237 26.25 1.99 7.19
N ILE A 238 26.94 1.73 8.30
CA ILE A 238 27.39 2.78 9.22
C ILE A 238 28.36 3.72 8.50
N ARG A 239 29.32 3.18 7.75
CA ARG A 239 30.24 3.96 6.90
C ARG A 239 29.50 4.81 5.86
N ASP A 240 28.60 4.20 5.09
CA ASP A 240 27.83 4.89 4.06
C ASP A 240 26.90 5.97 4.67
N ILE A 241 26.43 5.80 5.92
CA ILE A 241 25.69 6.82 6.68
C ILE A 241 26.64 7.93 7.14
N HIS A 242 27.82 7.58 7.64
CA HIS A 242 28.84 8.53 8.10
C HIS A 242 29.32 9.44 6.96
N ASP A 243 29.77 8.84 5.86
CA ASP A 243 30.41 9.52 4.72
C ASP A 243 29.38 10.07 3.72
N GLY A 244 28.16 9.55 3.75
CA GLY A 244 27.17 9.81 2.72
C GLY A 244 27.39 8.95 1.47
N GLY A 245 26.33 8.83 0.68
CA GLY A 245 26.31 7.97 -0.50
C GLY A 245 25.87 6.54 -0.20
N VAL A 246 26.16 5.68 -1.17
CA VAL A 246 25.98 4.23 -1.15
C VAL A 246 27.13 3.65 -1.95
N ASP A 247 27.75 2.58 -1.45
CA ASP A 247 28.83 1.87 -2.15
C ASP A 247 28.46 1.57 -3.62
N LYS A 248 29.45 1.65 -4.52
CA LYS A 248 29.26 1.45 -5.97
C LYS A 248 29.03 -0.02 -6.34
N SER A 249 29.39 -0.96 -5.47
CA SER A 249 29.10 -2.38 -5.65
C SER A 249 27.60 -2.69 -5.72
N TRP A 250 26.74 -1.82 -5.16
CA TRP A 250 25.30 -1.98 -5.24
C TRP A 250 24.75 -1.58 -6.62
N GLU A 251 24.01 -2.49 -7.25
CA GLU A 251 23.27 -2.27 -8.49
C GLU A 251 22.13 -1.24 -8.29
N ILE A 252 22.47 0.04 -8.35
CA ILE A 252 21.55 1.17 -8.23
C ILE A 252 21.80 2.11 -9.40
N PRO A 253 20.80 2.36 -10.27
CA PRO A 253 20.98 3.23 -11.43
C PRO A 253 21.45 4.64 -11.06
N ASP A 254 22.36 5.22 -11.84
CA ASP A 254 22.91 6.56 -11.58
C ASP A 254 21.85 7.66 -11.49
N ARG A 255 20.79 7.55 -12.31
CA ARG A 255 19.64 8.45 -12.23
C ARG A 255 18.97 8.41 -10.86
N VAL A 256 18.86 7.23 -10.25
CA VAL A 256 18.30 7.03 -8.91
C VAL A 256 19.26 7.62 -7.87
N ARG A 257 20.57 7.29 -7.92
CA ARG A 257 21.60 7.86 -7.04
C ARG A 257 21.56 9.40 -7.04
N ARG A 258 21.52 10.03 -8.22
CA ARG A 258 21.46 11.48 -8.39
C ARG A 258 20.20 12.13 -7.81
N ARG A 259 19.03 11.48 -7.96
CA ARG A 259 17.77 11.96 -7.38
C ARG A 259 17.73 11.78 -5.86
N LEU A 260 18.37 10.73 -5.34
CA LEU A 260 18.46 10.44 -3.91
C LEU A 260 19.58 11.18 -3.18
N ARG A 261 20.42 11.98 -3.87
CA ARG A 261 21.59 12.66 -3.28
C ARG A 261 21.34 13.36 -1.94
N TRP A 262 20.16 13.96 -1.75
CA TRP A 262 19.79 14.65 -0.51
C TRP A 262 19.46 13.69 0.64
N HIS A 263 18.91 12.52 0.32
CA HIS A 263 18.58 11.45 1.26
C HIS A 263 19.83 10.64 1.64
N LEU A 264 20.84 10.66 0.78
CA LEU A 264 22.13 9.99 0.96
C LEU A 264 23.21 10.92 1.51
N ARG A 265 22.85 12.06 2.11
CA ARG A 265 23.84 12.97 2.72
C ARG A 265 24.55 12.31 3.94
N PRO A 266 25.77 12.78 4.27
CA PRO A 266 26.47 12.40 5.49
C PRO A 266 25.61 12.66 6.74
N ARG A 267 25.62 11.72 7.68
CA ARG A 267 24.92 11.78 8.98
C ARG A 267 25.81 11.24 10.10
N LYS A 268 26.99 11.85 10.28
CA LYS A 268 28.03 11.42 11.23
C LYS A 268 27.52 11.11 12.64
N ARG A 269 26.74 12.02 13.25
CA ARG A 269 26.16 11.79 14.59
C ARG A 269 25.30 10.52 14.64
N ARG A 270 24.50 10.28 13.59
CA ARG A 270 23.66 9.09 13.53
C ARG A 270 24.51 7.83 13.33
N ALA A 271 25.53 7.88 12.48
CA ALA A 271 26.47 6.77 12.33
C ALA A 271 27.13 6.40 13.67
N GLY A 272 27.61 7.38 14.44
CA GLY A 272 28.16 7.14 15.78
C GLY A 272 27.17 6.46 16.73
N THR A 273 25.89 6.89 16.75
CA THR A 273 24.87 6.18 17.53
C THR A 273 24.64 4.74 17.09
N LEU A 274 24.71 4.45 15.79
CA LEU A 274 24.57 3.08 15.28
C LEU A 274 25.80 2.23 15.63
N GLU A 275 26.99 2.82 15.60
CA GLU A 275 28.24 2.18 16.02
C GLU A 275 28.22 1.84 17.52
N GLU A 276 27.80 2.79 18.38
CA GLU A 276 27.58 2.54 19.82
C GLU A 276 26.61 1.38 20.08
N ILE A 277 25.54 1.28 19.29
CA ILE A 277 24.60 0.15 19.37
C ILE A 277 25.32 -1.16 19.06
N VAL A 278 26.06 -1.24 17.95
CA VAL A 278 26.80 -2.44 17.55
C VAL A 278 27.86 -2.80 18.59
N SER A 279 28.61 -1.82 19.12
CA SER A 279 29.61 -2.06 20.16
C SER A 279 29.00 -2.62 21.44
N ARG A 280 27.78 -2.20 21.81
CA ARG A 280 27.08 -2.65 23.02
C ARG A 280 26.41 -4.01 22.86
N THR A 281 25.77 -4.28 21.72
CA THR A 281 24.88 -5.45 21.55
C THR A 281 25.46 -6.52 20.63
N GLY A 282 26.53 -6.20 19.89
CA GLY A 282 27.05 -7.05 18.81
C GLY A 282 26.10 -7.18 17.61
N ARG A 283 25.00 -6.41 17.57
CA ARG A 283 23.95 -6.50 16.55
C ARG A 283 23.42 -5.11 16.17
N LEU A 284 22.75 -5.04 15.04
CA LEU A 284 22.05 -3.86 14.53
C LEU A 284 20.58 -4.23 14.30
N LEU A 285 19.78 -4.16 15.36
CA LEU A 285 18.36 -4.53 15.36
C LEU A 285 17.40 -3.34 15.50
N PRO A 286 16.19 -3.41 14.89
CA PRO A 286 15.20 -2.34 14.97
C PRO A 286 14.87 -1.85 16.37
N LYS A 287 14.73 -2.77 17.33
CA LYS A 287 14.45 -2.43 18.74
C LYS A 287 15.51 -1.53 19.37
N ASP A 288 16.76 -1.60 18.90
CA ASP A 288 17.86 -0.78 19.38
C ASP A 288 18.00 0.54 18.61
N TYR A 289 17.89 0.50 17.27
CA TYR A 289 18.13 1.69 16.46
C TYR A 289 16.90 2.56 16.19
N TRP A 290 15.67 2.07 16.42
CA TRP A 290 14.44 2.86 16.35
C TRP A 290 13.65 2.77 17.67
N PRO A 291 14.16 3.36 18.77
CA PRO A 291 13.45 3.38 20.05
C PRO A 291 12.12 4.15 19.99
N GLU A 292 11.88 4.94 18.93
CA GLU A 292 10.63 5.67 18.72
C GLU A 292 9.61 4.92 17.87
N LEU A 293 9.89 3.67 17.48
CA LEU A 293 8.95 2.85 16.73
C LEU A 293 7.72 2.53 17.59
N ARG A 294 6.53 2.86 17.09
CA ARG A 294 5.26 2.72 17.83
C ARG A 294 4.29 1.75 17.20
N LEU A 295 4.46 1.42 15.92
CA LEU A 295 3.55 0.54 15.22
C LEU A 295 4.23 -0.17 14.06
N LEU A 296 3.90 -1.45 13.91
CA LEU A 296 4.09 -2.24 12.71
C LEU A 296 2.73 -2.46 12.04
N ALA A 297 2.64 -2.29 10.72
CA ALA A 297 1.44 -2.61 9.96
C ALA A 297 1.76 -3.59 8.83
N HIS A 298 1.33 -4.84 9.02
CA HIS A 298 1.63 -5.99 8.14
C HIS A 298 0.44 -6.95 8.08
N TRP A 299 0.39 -7.84 7.10
CA TRP A 299 -0.48 -9.01 7.17
C TRP A 299 -0.03 -9.93 8.30
N LYS A 300 -0.97 -10.30 9.16
CA LYS A 300 -0.83 -11.27 10.25
C LYS A 300 -1.53 -12.59 9.91
N GLY A 301 -2.59 -12.53 9.09
CA GLY A 301 -3.38 -13.71 8.70
C GLY A 301 -2.72 -14.59 7.63
N GLY A 302 -3.29 -15.78 7.43
CA GLY A 302 -2.86 -16.74 6.41
C GLY A 302 -1.40 -17.16 6.57
N SER A 303 -0.70 -17.34 5.45
CA SER A 303 0.72 -17.74 5.44
C SER A 303 1.67 -16.70 6.03
N CYS A 304 1.23 -15.46 6.27
CA CYS A 304 2.08 -14.42 6.86
C CYS A 304 2.24 -14.56 8.38
N GLY A 305 1.38 -15.32 9.05
CA GLY A 305 1.45 -15.53 10.51
C GLY A 305 2.77 -16.14 10.98
N VAL A 306 3.46 -16.90 10.11
CA VAL A 306 4.76 -17.52 10.41
C VAL A 306 5.88 -16.52 10.69
N TYR A 307 5.70 -15.26 10.31
CA TYR A 307 6.71 -14.21 10.52
C TYR A 307 6.57 -13.47 11.85
N LEU A 308 5.46 -13.65 12.59
CA LEU A 308 5.14 -12.83 13.76
C LEU A 308 6.18 -12.98 14.89
N SER A 309 6.59 -14.21 15.19
CA SER A 309 7.64 -14.47 16.21
C SER A 309 8.96 -13.80 15.86
N ARG A 310 9.32 -13.77 14.57
CA ARG A 310 10.54 -13.12 14.09
C ARG A 310 10.44 -11.60 14.11
N LEU A 311 9.24 -11.04 13.92
CA LEU A 311 9.02 -9.61 14.11
C LEU A 311 9.22 -9.25 15.59
N GLU A 312 8.66 -10.02 16.51
CA GLU A 312 8.85 -9.81 17.96
C GLU A 312 10.33 -9.87 18.37
N GLU A 313 11.09 -10.85 17.85
CA GLU A 313 12.54 -10.98 18.12
C GLU A 313 13.32 -9.69 17.76
N TYR A 314 13.01 -9.10 16.61
CA TYR A 314 13.77 -7.98 16.02
C TYR A 314 13.25 -6.60 16.43
N PHE A 315 11.94 -6.47 16.61
CA PHE A 315 11.27 -5.20 16.89
C PHE A 315 10.90 -5.04 18.37
N GLY A 316 10.94 -6.11 19.16
CA GLY A 316 10.47 -6.11 20.54
C GLY A 316 8.94 -6.06 20.62
N ASP A 317 8.45 -5.52 21.73
CA ASP A 317 7.02 -5.43 22.06
C ASP A 317 6.29 -4.27 21.33
N VAL A 318 6.58 -4.09 20.03
CA VAL A 318 5.91 -3.07 19.23
C VAL A 318 4.58 -3.64 18.71
N PRO A 319 3.44 -2.96 18.93
CA PRO A 319 2.15 -3.41 18.43
C PRO A 319 2.16 -3.68 16.92
N ILE A 320 1.43 -4.71 16.49
CA ILE A 320 1.28 -5.09 15.08
C ILE A 320 -0.20 -5.02 14.68
N ARG A 321 -0.54 -4.08 13.79
CA ARG A 321 -1.87 -3.93 13.21
C ARG A 321 -1.96 -4.65 11.87
N ASP A 322 -2.93 -5.55 11.71
CA ASP A 322 -3.19 -6.15 10.38
C ASP A 322 -3.58 -5.06 9.36
N VAL A 323 -3.07 -5.12 8.12
CA VAL A 323 -3.41 -4.13 7.08
C VAL A 323 -4.76 -4.40 6.38
N GLY A 324 -5.35 -5.57 6.63
CA GLY A 324 -6.58 -6.08 6.04
C GLY A 324 -6.32 -6.98 4.83
N LEU A 325 -7.36 -7.69 4.40
CA LEU A 325 -7.35 -8.44 3.16
C LEU A 325 -7.36 -7.46 1.98
N LEU A 326 -6.28 -7.47 1.21
CA LEU A 326 -6.05 -6.59 0.07
C LEU A 326 -5.66 -7.43 -1.14
N ALA A 327 -6.19 -7.07 -2.31
CA ALA A 327 -5.82 -7.63 -3.59
C ALA A 327 -5.71 -6.50 -4.64
N SER A 328 -5.32 -6.85 -5.86
CA SER A 328 -5.30 -5.87 -6.97
C SER A 328 -6.72 -5.41 -7.34
N GLU A 329 -7.72 -6.26 -7.08
CA GLU A 329 -9.14 -6.03 -7.31
C GLU A 329 -9.78 -5.12 -6.26
N GLY A 330 -9.14 -4.92 -5.10
CA GLY A 330 -9.72 -4.10 -4.05
C GLY A 330 -9.17 -4.30 -2.64
N ARG A 331 -9.75 -3.53 -1.72
CA ARG A 331 -9.61 -3.73 -0.27
C ARG A 331 -10.87 -4.42 0.23
N MET A 332 -10.73 -5.62 0.79
CA MET A 332 -11.85 -6.40 1.28
C MET A 332 -12.14 -6.09 2.74
N THR A 333 -11.11 -5.99 3.60
CA THR A 333 -11.31 -5.77 5.04
C THR A 333 -10.53 -4.60 5.64
N ILE A 334 -11.01 -4.13 6.79
CA ILE A 334 -10.46 -3.02 7.57
C ILE A 334 -10.31 -3.47 9.03
N PRO A 335 -9.10 -3.82 9.47
CA PRO A 335 -8.82 -4.16 10.87
C PRO A 335 -8.83 -2.93 11.78
N PHE A 336 -9.46 -3.05 12.95
CA PHE A 336 -9.53 -2.02 14.00
C PHE A 336 -8.92 -2.45 15.33
N SER A 337 -8.33 -3.63 15.41
CA SER A 337 -7.62 -4.14 16.58
C SER A 337 -6.21 -4.56 16.23
N ASP A 338 -5.27 -4.42 17.17
CA ASP A 338 -3.95 -5.06 17.07
C ASP A 338 -4.04 -6.57 17.33
N GLU A 339 -5.15 -7.06 17.88
CA GLU A 339 -5.38 -8.48 18.13
C GLU A 339 -5.86 -9.21 16.88
N GLY A 340 -5.31 -10.41 16.64
CA GLY A 340 -5.65 -11.25 15.51
C GLY A 340 -5.39 -10.59 14.15
N SER A 341 -6.10 -11.06 13.11
CA SER A 341 -6.01 -10.55 11.73
C SER A 341 -7.37 -10.18 11.13
N SER A 342 -8.42 -10.17 11.95
CA SER A 342 -9.79 -9.93 11.50
C SER A 342 -10.04 -8.45 11.23
N GLY A 343 -10.92 -8.17 10.29
CA GLY A 343 -11.35 -6.82 9.97
C GLY A 343 -12.77 -6.83 9.42
N VAL A 344 -13.47 -5.70 9.58
CA VAL A 344 -14.79 -5.53 8.99
C VAL A 344 -14.66 -5.37 7.48
N LEU A 345 -15.68 -5.75 6.72
CA LEU A 345 -15.69 -5.54 5.28
C LEU A 345 -15.61 -4.05 4.92
N ASP A 346 -14.93 -3.69 3.82
CA ASP A 346 -14.97 -2.33 3.26
C ASP A 346 -16.29 -2.11 2.48
N ILE A 347 -17.38 -2.09 3.24
CA ILE A 347 -18.77 -2.03 2.79
C ILE A 347 -19.12 -0.77 1.99
N THR A 348 -18.25 0.25 2.00
CA THR A 348 -18.48 1.52 1.28
C THR A 348 -17.83 1.57 -0.10
N SER A 349 -16.84 0.71 -0.31
CA SER A 349 -16.03 0.67 -1.54
C SER A 349 -16.38 -0.51 -2.45
N HIS A 350 -16.87 -1.62 -1.88
CA HIS A 350 -17.16 -2.86 -2.63
C HIS A 350 -18.56 -3.38 -2.31
N PHE A 351 -19.13 -4.14 -3.24
CA PHE A 351 -20.29 -4.98 -3.02
C PHE A 351 -19.78 -6.42 -2.84
N PHE A 352 -20.23 -7.10 -1.79
CA PHE A 352 -19.76 -8.44 -1.42
C PHE A 352 -20.88 -9.47 -1.54
N GLU A 353 -20.54 -10.61 -2.13
CA GLU A 353 -21.34 -11.84 -2.15
C GLU A 353 -20.46 -12.99 -1.68
N PHE A 354 -21.09 -14.01 -1.10
CA PHE A 354 -20.39 -15.14 -0.50
C PHE A 354 -20.98 -16.43 -1.07
N ILE A 355 -20.12 -17.28 -1.62
CA ILE A 355 -20.46 -18.64 -1.99
C ILE A 355 -20.30 -19.49 -0.71
N PRO A 356 -21.33 -20.21 -0.26
CA PRO A 356 -21.20 -21.13 0.88
C PRO A 356 -20.09 -22.16 0.62
N GLU A 357 -19.31 -22.46 1.65
CA GLU A 357 -18.26 -23.49 1.61
C GLU A 357 -18.83 -24.91 1.60
#